data_AF-A0A352DLW2-F1
#
_entry.id   AF-A0A352DLW2-F1
#
_cell.length_a   1.000
_cell.length_b   1.000
_cell.length_c   1.000
_cell.angle_alpha   90.00
_cell.angle_beta   90.00
_cell.angle_gamma   90.00
#
_symmetry.space_group_name_H-M   'P 1'
#
loop_
_entity.id
_entity.type
_entity.pdbx_description
1 polymer ?
#
loop_
_entity_poly.entity_id
_entity_poly.type
_entity_poly.pdbx_seq_one_letter_code
_entity_poly.pdbx_strand_id
1 'polypeptide(L)'
;MYKEYNECIYDNGDSYKGETADSMRCGQGEYIWKNGQRYVGEFNNDRIEGSGTIYYTDGSVYTGQWKDEKKSGLGEYTWKSGQRYTGEFRSDKINGTGTMYCANGDVYTGQWKDEKRSGEGEYTWKDGRRYVGEFYNDKINGTGTMYYTDGSVYTGQWKDELRDGKGELRLAEKIEPEVPFENGTYDFGSRLTGKWSKGNLEGLGYCWITGIPYPHWFDHGIDKGDYLDLSAAERTVTDTSVRGKFLGQSGFWLQLPDATLIFDCYIGKLPPTRRDKPLIVFISHMHSDHFNRHIFHLMDSFEKISFVIGIDSSSEKDFTYLVERLEQQIPGLDDRCFFVKGGDTLDFGNIGVKVQALPSTDMGTAFLVNAGGKTIFHAGDLWIQPFSITSADGKSIPAEVMKQIRESPEYAEICEGERNRFRQYTAPLNGIRIDLAMLPLDPRFGNNGPDSMLHYLSIADISAYIPMHLWENFSFLDDFIKAEPEAAKRMIKPVLNGRNAPSSGVLRCTDGKGYFSF
;
A
#
# COMPACT_ATOMS: atom_id res chain seq x y z
N MET A 1 2.75 35.88 -57.12
CA MET A 1 3.41 34.70 -57.70
C MET A 1 2.34 33.82 -58.31
N TYR A 2 2.47 33.49 -59.59
CA TYR A 2 1.64 32.47 -60.21
C TYR A 2 2.17 31.12 -59.76
N LYS A 3 1.31 30.30 -59.16
CA LYS A 3 1.63 28.91 -58.85
C LYS A 3 1.28 28.07 -60.07
N GLU A 4 2.22 27.27 -60.54
CA GLU A 4 2.06 26.35 -61.65
C GLU A 4 2.23 24.91 -61.15
N TYR A 5 1.58 23.95 -61.80
CA TYR A 5 1.77 22.54 -61.50
C TYR A 5 2.67 21.94 -62.59
N ASN A 6 3.83 21.44 -62.19
CA ASN A 6 4.86 20.97 -63.10
C ASN A 6 5.20 19.50 -62.85
N GLU A 7 5.47 18.77 -63.93
CA GLU A 7 6.01 17.40 -63.92
C GLU A 7 7.28 17.40 -64.78
N CYS A 8 8.44 17.18 -64.16
CA CYS A 8 9.73 17.27 -64.81
C CYS A 8 10.66 16.11 -64.43
N ILE A 9 11.52 15.74 -65.38
CA ILE A 9 12.65 14.84 -65.19
C ILE A 9 13.89 15.68 -65.39
N TYR A 10 14.75 15.75 -64.39
CA TYR A 10 15.98 16.52 -64.41
C TYR A 10 17.10 15.73 -65.11
N ASP A 11 18.10 16.43 -65.64
CA ASP A 11 19.25 15.81 -66.33
C ASP A 11 20.03 14.83 -65.44
N ASN A 12 19.98 15.03 -64.11
CA ASN A 12 20.61 14.15 -63.14
C ASN A 12 19.86 12.82 -62.95
N GLY A 13 18.64 12.68 -63.50
CA GLY A 13 17.78 11.51 -63.40
C GLY A 13 16.78 11.55 -62.24
N ASP A 14 16.71 12.64 -61.47
CA ASP A 14 15.64 12.88 -60.50
C ASP A 14 14.36 13.32 -61.22
N SER A 15 13.21 13.20 -60.57
CA SER A 15 11.94 13.72 -61.09
C SER A 15 11.14 14.42 -60.02
N TYR A 16 10.43 15.48 -60.40
CA TYR A 16 9.51 16.20 -59.53
C TYR A 16 8.13 16.33 -60.17
N LYS A 17 7.10 16.26 -59.33
CA LYS A 17 5.71 16.49 -59.69
C LYS A 17 5.00 17.30 -58.61
N GLY A 18 4.65 18.54 -58.87
CA GLY A 18 4.00 19.39 -57.86
C GLY A 18 3.94 20.87 -58.19
N GLU A 19 3.58 21.66 -57.18
CA GLU A 19 3.48 23.12 -57.27
C GLU A 19 4.86 23.80 -57.40
N THR A 20 4.96 24.81 -58.27
CA THR A 20 6.15 25.65 -58.41
C THR A 20 5.77 27.13 -58.46
N ALA A 21 6.64 27.99 -57.94
CA ALA A 21 6.54 29.44 -58.04
C ALA A 21 7.92 30.00 -58.38
N ASP A 22 8.00 30.90 -59.38
CA ASP A 22 9.25 31.49 -59.86
C ASP A 22 10.34 30.43 -60.17
N SER A 23 9.92 29.33 -60.82
CA SER A 23 10.75 28.16 -61.16
C SER A 23 11.32 27.36 -59.97
N MET A 24 10.91 27.66 -58.74
CA MET A 24 11.28 26.90 -57.54
C MET A 24 10.10 26.03 -57.05
N ARG A 25 10.40 24.85 -56.49
CA ARG A 25 9.37 23.98 -55.87
C ARG A 25 8.78 24.66 -54.64
N CYS A 26 7.45 24.64 -54.53
CA CYS A 26 6.70 25.21 -53.41
C CYS A 26 5.42 24.41 -53.16
N GLY A 27 4.74 24.58 -52.03
CA GLY A 27 3.46 23.89 -51.78
C GLY A 27 3.58 22.37 -51.80
N GLN A 28 2.55 21.66 -52.26
CA GLN A 28 2.56 20.20 -52.27
C GLN A 28 3.31 19.66 -53.51
N GLY A 29 4.12 18.62 -53.31
CA GLY A 29 4.75 17.91 -54.42
C GLY A 29 5.30 16.54 -54.05
N GLU A 30 5.69 15.82 -55.09
CA GLU A 30 6.38 14.55 -55.03
C GLU A 30 7.75 14.70 -55.70
N TYR A 31 8.82 14.31 -55.00
CA TYR A 31 10.17 14.27 -55.53
C TYR A 31 10.72 12.85 -55.45
N ILE A 32 11.19 12.33 -56.58
CA ILE A 32 11.82 11.02 -56.68
C ILE A 32 13.27 11.25 -57.07
N TRP A 33 14.19 10.86 -56.20
CA TRP A 33 15.61 10.89 -56.52
C TRP A 33 15.96 9.73 -57.46
N LYS A 34 16.99 9.88 -58.29
CA LYS A 34 17.51 8.85 -59.20
C LYS A 34 17.77 7.51 -58.50
N ASN A 35 18.15 7.54 -57.23
CA ASN A 35 18.41 6.35 -56.43
C ASN A 35 17.13 5.58 -56.03
N GLY A 36 15.93 6.10 -56.32
CA GLY A 36 14.64 5.53 -55.99
C GLY A 36 14.04 6.00 -54.66
N GLN A 37 14.72 6.86 -53.90
CA GLN A 37 14.14 7.53 -52.73
C GLN A 37 12.99 8.42 -53.20
N ARG A 38 11.96 8.59 -52.36
CA ARG A 38 10.77 9.35 -52.72
C ARG A 38 10.27 10.19 -51.56
N TYR A 39 9.99 11.46 -51.78
CA TYR A 39 9.36 12.36 -50.80
C TYR A 39 8.04 12.86 -51.36
N VAL A 40 7.01 12.88 -50.52
CA VAL A 40 5.69 13.45 -50.82
C VAL A 40 5.32 14.39 -49.69
N GLY A 41 5.16 15.67 -49.99
CA GLY A 41 4.79 16.65 -48.98
C GLY A 41 5.06 18.08 -49.40
N GLU A 42 5.22 18.94 -48.40
CA GLU A 42 5.39 20.36 -48.59
C GLU A 42 6.82 20.76 -49.00
N PHE A 43 6.91 21.76 -49.86
CA PHE A 43 8.13 22.44 -50.30
C PHE A 43 8.02 23.95 -50.09
N ASN A 44 9.14 24.60 -49.82
CA ASN A 44 9.26 26.05 -49.78
C ASN A 44 10.61 26.50 -50.37
N ASN A 45 10.57 27.22 -51.49
CA ASN A 45 11.77 27.68 -52.22
C ASN A 45 12.80 26.56 -52.43
N ASP A 46 12.35 25.47 -53.08
CA ASP A 46 13.13 24.26 -53.35
C ASP A 46 13.54 23.39 -52.16
N ARG A 47 13.19 23.78 -50.92
CA ARG A 47 13.48 22.99 -49.72
C ARG A 47 12.27 22.20 -49.27
N ILE A 48 12.52 21.00 -48.75
CA ILE A 48 11.52 20.25 -47.97
C ILE A 48 11.25 21.01 -46.66
N GLU A 49 9.99 21.36 -46.43
CA GLU A 49 9.51 22.20 -45.31
C GLU A 49 8.08 21.76 -44.96
N GLY A 50 7.57 22.05 -43.76
CA GLY A 50 6.16 21.75 -43.43
C GLY A 50 5.93 20.28 -43.12
N SER A 51 4.87 19.66 -43.60
CA SER A 51 4.58 18.24 -43.35
C SER A 51 4.81 17.37 -44.58
N GLY A 52 5.33 16.17 -44.39
CA GLY A 52 5.57 15.25 -45.51
C GLY A 52 6.05 13.86 -45.10
N THR A 53 6.01 12.95 -46.07
CA THR A 53 6.47 11.57 -45.95
C THR A 53 7.64 11.31 -46.89
N ILE A 54 8.75 10.80 -46.35
CA ILE A 54 9.88 10.29 -47.12
C ILE A 54 9.92 8.75 -47.05
N TYR A 55 10.06 8.14 -48.20
CA TYR A 55 10.26 6.70 -48.41
C TYR A 55 11.71 6.49 -48.84
N TYR A 56 12.48 5.85 -47.97
CA TYR A 56 13.87 5.52 -48.22
C TYR A 56 13.99 4.24 -49.05
N THR A 57 15.10 4.10 -49.78
CA THR A 57 15.35 2.96 -50.67
C THR A 57 15.58 1.65 -49.91
N ASP A 58 15.92 1.73 -48.63
CA ASP A 58 16.05 0.58 -47.75
C ASP A 58 14.69 0.04 -47.25
N GLY A 59 13.60 0.78 -47.50
CA GLY A 59 12.25 0.47 -47.03
C GLY A 59 11.85 1.21 -45.73
N SER A 60 12.75 2.00 -45.14
CA SER A 60 12.41 2.87 -44.02
C SER A 60 11.47 4.00 -44.48
N VAL A 61 10.61 4.47 -43.58
CA VAL A 61 9.64 5.54 -43.85
C VAL A 61 9.64 6.54 -42.71
N TYR A 62 9.63 7.82 -43.03
CA TYR A 62 9.35 8.88 -42.06
C TYR A 62 8.17 9.72 -42.51
N THR A 63 7.23 9.95 -41.62
CA THR A 63 6.09 10.85 -41.82
C THR A 63 6.08 11.86 -40.69
N GLY A 64 6.19 13.15 -41.00
CA GLY A 64 6.18 14.16 -39.95
C GLY A 64 6.52 15.55 -40.45
N GLN A 65 6.91 16.38 -39.51
CA GLN A 65 7.26 17.76 -39.74
C GLN A 65 8.73 17.91 -40.19
N TRP A 66 8.95 18.90 -41.06
CA TRP A 66 10.21 19.22 -41.70
C TRP A 66 10.50 20.71 -41.57
N LYS A 67 11.77 21.03 -41.36
CA LYS A 67 12.26 22.40 -41.32
C LYS A 67 13.68 22.43 -41.86
N ASP A 68 13.94 23.33 -42.82
CA ASP A 68 15.25 23.47 -43.45
C ASP A 68 15.81 22.12 -43.97
N GLU A 69 14.95 21.33 -44.63
CA GLU A 69 15.24 20.00 -45.18
C GLU A 69 15.56 18.90 -44.14
N LYS A 70 15.31 19.17 -42.86
CA LYS A 70 15.56 18.23 -41.76
C LYS A 70 14.29 17.86 -41.03
N LYS A 71 14.24 16.63 -40.50
CA LYS A 71 13.14 16.21 -39.62
C LYS A 71 13.12 17.10 -38.38
N SER A 72 11.97 17.63 -38.04
CA SER A 72 11.81 18.58 -36.94
C SER A 72 10.38 18.52 -36.41
N GLY A 73 10.15 18.72 -35.12
CA GLY A 73 8.81 18.67 -34.54
C GLY A 73 8.27 17.25 -34.48
N LEU A 74 6.95 17.07 -34.53
CA LEU A 74 6.33 15.76 -34.38
C LEU A 74 6.46 14.90 -35.64
N GLY A 75 6.76 13.62 -35.47
CA GLY A 75 6.79 12.66 -36.56
C GLY A 75 6.82 11.22 -36.11
N GLU A 76 6.69 10.34 -37.09
CA GLU A 76 6.79 8.90 -36.98
C GLU A 76 7.88 8.40 -37.92
N TYR A 77 8.80 7.59 -37.41
CA TYR A 77 9.83 6.93 -38.20
C TYR A 77 9.70 5.41 -38.04
N THR A 78 9.54 4.69 -39.15
CA THR A 78 9.60 3.23 -39.20
C THR A 78 10.87 2.83 -39.92
N TRP A 79 11.76 2.10 -39.23
CA TRP A 79 12.98 1.56 -39.84
C TRP A 79 12.67 0.26 -40.59
N LYS A 80 13.50 -0.07 -41.58
CA LYS A 80 13.49 -1.37 -42.27
C LYS A 80 13.49 -2.57 -41.30
N SER A 81 14.11 -2.44 -40.13
CA SER A 81 14.16 -3.49 -39.11
C SER A 81 12.80 -3.82 -38.46
N GLY A 82 11.77 -3.01 -38.70
CA GLY A 82 10.47 -3.09 -38.02
C GLY A 82 10.39 -2.28 -36.73
N GLN A 83 11.50 -1.66 -36.30
CA GLN A 83 11.49 -0.67 -35.23
C GLN A 83 10.66 0.54 -35.65
N ARG A 84 9.95 1.16 -34.70
CA ARG A 84 9.12 2.35 -34.93
C ARG A 84 9.31 3.36 -33.81
N TYR A 85 9.39 4.64 -34.15
CA TYR A 85 9.41 5.75 -33.22
C TYR A 85 8.28 6.71 -33.54
N THR A 86 7.58 7.17 -32.52
CA THR A 86 6.60 8.26 -32.62
C THR A 86 6.95 9.32 -31.58
N GLY A 87 7.21 10.55 -32.00
CA GLY A 87 7.55 11.62 -31.07
C GLY A 87 8.22 12.81 -31.74
N GLU A 88 9.01 13.54 -30.97
CA GLU A 88 9.66 14.77 -31.40
C GLU A 88 11.01 14.54 -32.09
N PHE A 89 11.28 15.35 -33.11
CA PHE A 89 12.53 15.42 -33.85
C PHE A 89 13.11 16.83 -33.79
N ARG A 90 14.43 16.93 -33.82
CA ARG A 90 15.13 18.20 -33.96
C ARG A 90 16.38 18.01 -34.80
N SER A 91 16.42 18.64 -35.98
CA SER A 91 17.56 18.58 -36.88
C SER A 91 17.97 17.14 -37.21
N ASP A 92 17.01 16.34 -37.69
CA ASP A 92 17.12 14.91 -38.03
C ASP A 92 17.25 13.92 -36.88
N LYS A 93 17.41 14.40 -35.64
CA LYS A 93 17.58 13.56 -34.46
C LYS A 93 16.30 13.43 -33.67
N ILE A 94 16.09 12.25 -33.08
CA ILE A 94 15.10 12.06 -32.03
C ILE A 94 15.46 12.97 -30.83
N ASN A 95 14.50 13.74 -30.34
CA ASN A 95 14.65 14.70 -29.25
C ASN A 95 13.33 14.89 -28.52
N GLY A 96 13.29 15.61 -27.40
CA GLY A 96 12.01 15.91 -26.72
C GLY A 96 11.36 14.65 -26.14
N THR A 97 10.07 14.46 -26.34
CA THR A 97 9.32 13.29 -25.82
C THR A 97 8.89 12.35 -26.94
N GLY A 98 8.86 11.05 -26.66
CA GLY A 98 8.35 10.07 -27.63
C GLY A 98 8.45 8.63 -27.19
N THR A 99 7.84 7.76 -27.99
CA THR A 99 7.78 6.32 -27.78
C THR A 99 8.55 5.59 -28.87
N MET A 100 9.47 4.72 -28.47
CA MET A 100 10.19 3.77 -29.34
C MET A 100 9.65 2.36 -29.12
N TYR A 101 9.20 1.73 -30.19
CA TYR A 101 8.90 0.31 -30.29
C TYR A 101 10.07 -0.39 -30.97
N CYS A 102 10.87 -1.12 -30.19
CA CYS A 102 12.05 -1.79 -30.67
C CYS A 102 11.68 -3.06 -31.46
N ALA A 103 12.49 -3.42 -32.46
CA ALA A 103 12.26 -4.62 -33.27
C ALA A 103 12.29 -5.93 -32.46
N ASN A 104 12.94 -5.92 -31.28
CA ASN A 104 12.97 -7.06 -30.36
C ASN A 104 11.68 -7.20 -29.51
N GLY A 105 10.75 -6.24 -29.58
CA GLY A 105 9.51 -6.19 -28.80
C GLY A 105 9.57 -5.33 -27.54
N ASP A 106 10.72 -4.73 -27.22
CA ASP A 106 10.82 -3.77 -26.11
C ASP A 106 10.15 -2.44 -26.47
N VAL A 107 9.70 -1.71 -25.46
CA VAL A 107 9.07 -0.40 -25.63
C VAL A 107 9.68 0.59 -24.65
N TYR A 108 10.10 1.75 -25.15
CA TYR A 108 10.48 2.89 -24.31
C TYR A 108 9.54 4.06 -24.57
N THR A 109 9.03 4.68 -23.52
CA THR A 109 8.29 5.95 -23.59
C THR A 109 8.91 6.94 -22.63
N GLY A 110 9.38 8.09 -23.13
CA GLY A 110 10.00 9.07 -22.26
C GLY A 110 10.72 10.17 -23.01
N GLN A 111 11.65 10.79 -22.30
CA GLN A 111 12.44 11.91 -22.79
C GLN A 111 13.68 11.44 -23.58
N TRP A 112 14.02 12.21 -24.61
CA TRP A 112 15.09 11.94 -25.56
C TRP A 112 15.96 13.18 -25.75
N LYS A 113 17.26 12.96 -25.87
CA LYS A 113 18.23 14.00 -26.21
C LYS A 113 19.28 13.45 -27.15
N ASP A 114 19.34 14.04 -28.34
CA ASP A 114 20.32 13.69 -29.38
C ASP A 114 20.35 12.18 -29.66
N GLU A 115 19.17 11.59 -29.91
CA GLU A 115 18.95 10.17 -30.21
C GLU A 115 19.14 9.19 -29.04
N LYS A 116 19.43 9.71 -27.84
CA LYS A 116 19.60 8.90 -26.63
C LYS A 116 18.46 9.12 -25.65
N ARG A 117 18.05 8.05 -24.95
CA ARG A 117 17.13 8.17 -23.80
C ARG A 117 17.79 9.02 -22.71
N SER A 118 17.06 9.98 -22.18
CA SER A 118 17.56 10.94 -21.20
C SER A 118 16.41 11.52 -20.40
N GLY A 119 16.58 11.78 -19.10
CA GLY A 119 15.51 12.29 -18.24
C GLY A 119 14.51 11.21 -17.86
N GLU A 120 13.28 11.57 -17.52
CA GLU A 120 12.27 10.60 -17.07
C GLU A 120 11.73 9.74 -18.22
N GLY A 121 11.54 8.45 -17.95
CA GLY A 121 10.90 7.54 -18.89
C GLY A 121 10.51 6.19 -18.29
N GLU A 122 9.79 5.43 -19.09
CA GLU A 122 9.40 4.06 -18.83
C GLU A 122 10.00 3.14 -19.91
N TYR A 123 10.67 2.07 -19.50
CA TYR A 123 11.14 1.01 -20.39
C TYR A 123 10.46 -0.31 -20.01
N THR A 124 9.77 -0.91 -20.96
CA THR A 124 9.16 -2.24 -20.84
C THR A 124 9.92 -3.21 -21.72
N TRP A 125 10.48 -4.26 -21.14
CA TRP A 125 11.13 -5.34 -21.88
C TRP A 125 10.09 -6.33 -22.37
N LYS A 126 10.35 -6.98 -23.50
CA LYS A 126 9.49 -8.05 -24.04
C LYS A 126 9.24 -9.20 -23.05
N ASP A 127 10.19 -9.45 -22.14
CA ASP A 127 10.07 -10.50 -21.13
C ASP A 127 9.06 -10.16 -20.01
N GLY A 128 8.56 -8.92 -19.95
CA GLY A 128 7.61 -8.44 -18.95
C GLY A 128 8.25 -7.62 -17.83
N ARG A 129 9.57 -7.47 -17.78
CA ARG A 129 10.21 -6.50 -16.88
C ARG A 129 9.78 -5.09 -17.26
N ARG A 130 9.74 -4.20 -16.28
CA ARG A 130 9.42 -2.78 -16.48
C ARG A 130 10.27 -1.91 -15.58
N TYR A 131 10.76 -0.79 -16.09
CA TYR A 131 11.48 0.22 -15.32
C TYR A 131 10.83 1.57 -15.52
N VAL A 132 10.64 2.32 -14.43
CA VAL A 132 10.13 3.70 -14.45
C VAL A 132 11.10 4.56 -13.66
N GLY A 133 11.70 5.56 -14.30
CA GLY A 133 12.65 6.44 -13.64
C GLY A 133 13.54 7.23 -14.60
N GLU A 134 14.68 7.65 -14.10
CA GLU A 134 15.61 8.52 -14.83
C GLU A 134 16.56 7.73 -15.77
N PHE A 135 16.84 8.34 -16.92
CA PHE A 135 17.80 7.88 -17.92
C PHE A 135 18.86 8.94 -18.16
N TYR A 136 20.09 8.50 -18.45
CA TYR A 136 21.16 9.39 -18.90
C TYR A 136 22.02 8.66 -19.94
N ASN A 137 22.10 9.22 -21.15
CA ASN A 137 22.85 8.63 -22.27
C ASN A 137 22.51 7.14 -22.48
N ASP A 138 21.22 6.83 -22.65
CA ASP A 138 20.68 5.48 -22.85
C ASP A 138 20.73 4.52 -21.66
N LYS A 139 21.27 4.94 -20.51
CA LYS A 139 21.37 4.08 -19.34
C LYS A 139 20.41 4.52 -18.25
N ILE A 140 19.84 3.53 -17.56
CA ILE A 140 19.14 3.73 -16.29
C ILE A 140 20.10 4.39 -15.30
N ASN A 141 19.71 5.54 -14.76
CA ASN A 141 20.49 6.35 -13.82
C ASN A 141 19.55 7.08 -12.85
N GLY A 142 20.09 7.80 -11.88
CA GLY A 142 19.27 8.64 -10.98
C GLY A 142 18.36 7.80 -10.11
N THR A 143 17.11 8.21 -9.92
CA THR A 143 16.13 7.47 -9.13
C THR A 143 15.12 6.74 -10.01
N GLY A 144 14.69 5.54 -9.58
CA GLY A 144 13.65 4.81 -10.30
C GLY A 144 13.28 3.46 -9.69
N THR A 145 12.22 2.87 -10.24
CA THR A 145 11.65 1.60 -9.82
C THR A 145 11.72 0.56 -10.94
N MET A 146 12.32 -0.60 -10.64
CA MET A 146 12.35 -1.79 -11.48
C MET A 146 11.34 -2.82 -10.98
N TYR A 147 10.49 -3.28 -11.89
CA TYR A 147 9.54 -4.37 -11.72
C TYR A 147 10.10 -5.60 -12.45
N TYR A 148 10.33 -6.68 -11.72
CA TYR A 148 10.87 -7.92 -12.25
C TYR A 148 9.73 -8.91 -12.59
N THR A 149 10.04 -9.88 -13.45
CA THR A 149 9.05 -10.86 -13.95
C THR A 149 8.62 -11.88 -12.92
N ASP A 150 9.42 -12.09 -11.87
CA ASP A 150 9.08 -12.91 -10.71
C ASP A 150 8.10 -12.19 -9.76
N GLY A 151 7.85 -10.89 -9.94
CA GLY A 151 7.03 -10.03 -9.07
C GLY A 151 7.86 -9.20 -8.09
N SER A 152 9.18 -9.40 -8.04
CA SER A 152 10.09 -8.59 -7.22
C SER A 152 10.07 -7.14 -7.70
N VAL A 153 10.28 -6.19 -6.79
CA VAL A 153 10.32 -4.76 -7.08
C VAL A 153 11.52 -4.11 -6.40
N TYR A 154 12.35 -3.39 -7.15
CA TYR A 154 13.38 -2.53 -6.57
C TYR A 154 13.02 -1.05 -6.77
N THR A 155 13.07 -0.25 -5.71
CA THR A 155 12.95 1.21 -5.77
C THR A 155 14.18 1.84 -5.15
N GLY A 156 14.89 2.69 -5.88
CA GLY A 156 16.07 3.35 -5.33
C GLY A 156 16.93 4.06 -6.36
N GLN A 157 18.17 4.30 -5.97
CA GLN A 157 19.18 4.95 -6.79
C GLN A 157 19.85 3.95 -7.74
N TRP A 158 20.20 4.47 -8.92
CA TRP A 158 20.79 3.76 -10.03
C TRP A 158 21.96 4.55 -10.63
N LYS A 159 22.98 3.82 -11.09
CA LYS A 159 24.09 4.37 -11.83
C LYS A 159 24.55 3.37 -12.88
N ASP A 160 24.59 3.81 -14.14
CA ASP A 160 25.04 2.99 -15.26
C ASP A 160 24.36 1.60 -15.31
N GLU A 161 23.03 1.56 -15.19
CA GLU A 161 22.19 0.35 -15.17
C GLU A 161 22.30 -0.54 -13.93
N LEU A 162 23.12 -0.16 -12.95
CA LEU A 162 23.28 -0.88 -11.70
C LEU A 162 22.60 -0.15 -10.55
N ARG A 163 22.06 -0.90 -9.59
CA ARG A 163 21.63 -0.37 -8.30
C ARG A 163 22.84 0.22 -7.58
N ASP A 164 22.79 1.51 -7.26
CA ASP A 164 23.92 2.25 -6.71
C ASP A 164 23.42 3.44 -5.89
N GLY A 165 23.71 3.46 -4.59
CA GLY A 165 23.14 4.39 -3.63
C GLY A 165 22.02 3.79 -2.77
N LYS A 166 21.14 4.61 -2.19
CA LYS A 166 20.06 4.13 -1.32
C LYS A 166 18.95 3.43 -2.12
N GLY A 167 18.45 2.30 -1.65
CA GLY A 167 17.33 1.60 -2.28
C GLY A 167 16.76 0.43 -1.48
N GLU A 168 15.55 0.01 -1.87
CA GLU A 168 14.78 -1.10 -1.31
C GLU A 168 14.47 -2.12 -2.41
N LEU A 169 14.79 -3.39 -2.19
CA LEU A 169 14.37 -4.53 -3.02
C LEU A 169 13.33 -5.35 -2.27
N ARG A 170 12.09 -5.38 -2.72
CA ARG A 170 11.06 -6.33 -2.30
C ARG A 170 11.16 -7.58 -3.17
N LEU A 171 11.53 -8.72 -2.59
CA LEU A 171 11.54 -10.00 -3.30
C LEU A 171 10.11 -10.57 -3.38
N ALA A 172 9.79 -11.18 -4.51
CA ALA A 172 8.60 -12.02 -4.64
C ALA A 172 8.92 -13.44 -4.16
N GLU A 173 8.98 -13.67 -2.85
CA GLU A 173 9.10 -15.03 -2.36
C GLU A 173 7.72 -15.70 -2.23
N LYS A 174 7.49 -16.71 -3.07
CA LYS A 174 6.59 -17.82 -2.74
C LYS A 174 7.29 -18.71 -1.72
N ILE A 175 7.24 -18.38 -0.44
CA ILE A 175 7.48 -19.40 0.59
C ILE A 175 6.17 -20.19 0.71
N GLU A 176 6.09 -21.35 0.06
CA GLU A 176 5.16 -22.40 0.50
C GLU A 176 5.86 -23.13 1.66
N PRO A 177 5.49 -22.92 2.94
CA PRO A 177 6.09 -23.68 4.03
C PRO A 177 5.76 -25.17 3.88
N GLU A 178 6.75 -26.05 4.11
CA GLU A 178 6.64 -27.52 4.07
C GLU A 178 5.69 -28.13 5.14
N VAL A 179 4.94 -27.31 5.88
CA VAL A 179 3.87 -27.76 6.76
C VAL A 179 2.62 -26.91 6.48
N PRO A 180 1.53 -27.51 5.97
CA PRO A 180 0.31 -26.77 5.69
C PRO A 180 -0.35 -26.42 7.02
N PHE A 181 -0.26 -25.16 7.43
CA PHE A 181 -1.32 -24.60 8.26
C PHE A 181 -2.54 -24.44 7.36
N GLU A 182 -3.69 -24.94 7.82
CA GLU A 182 -4.99 -24.71 7.17
C GLU A 182 -5.07 -23.21 6.86
N ASN A 183 -5.03 -22.85 5.56
CA ASN A 183 -5.03 -21.49 5.00
C ASN A 183 -3.70 -20.99 4.40
N GLY A 184 -3.01 -21.81 3.60
CA GLY A 184 -1.88 -21.39 2.75
C GLY A 184 -2.15 -20.30 1.70
N THR A 185 -2.06 -19.03 2.09
CA THR A 185 -1.61 -17.89 1.27
C THR A 185 -1.14 -16.82 2.23
N TYR A 186 0.15 -16.56 2.17
CA TYR A 186 0.84 -15.56 2.94
C TYR A 186 1.51 -14.63 1.93
N ASP A 187 1.47 -13.32 2.17
CA ASP A 187 2.33 -12.37 1.47
C ASP A 187 3.65 -12.29 2.26
N PHE A 188 4.53 -13.27 2.03
CA PHE A 188 5.90 -13.26 2.56
C PHE A 188 6.76 -12.39 1.64
N GLY A 189 6.93 -11.12 2.00
CA GLY A 189 7.80 -10.22 1.25
C GLY A 189 9.14 -10.03 1.95
N SER A 190 10.16 -10.82 1.59
CA SER A 190 11.56 -10.53 1.95
C SER A 190 11.98 -9.21 1.33
N ARG A 191 11.95 -8.11 2.09
CA ARG A 191 12.49 -6.81 1.64
C ARG A 191 13.96 -6.72 2.02
N LEU A 192 14.79 -6.10 1.20
CA LEU A 192 16.19 -5.79 1.45
C LEU A 192 16.40 -4.29 1.26
N THR A 193 16.62 -3.58 2.36
CA THR A 193 16.83 -2.13 2.36
C THR A 193 18.26 -1.80 2.76
N GLY A 194 18.89 -0.86 2.07
CA GLY A 194 20.20 -0.35 2.45
C GLY A 194 20.92 0.39 1.34
N LYS A 195 22.25 0.48 1.47
CA LYS A 195 23.11 1.11 0.49
C LYS A 195 23.60 0.07 -0.53
N TRP A 196 23.38 0.35 -1.80
CA TRP A 196 23.80 -0.48 -2.92
C TRP A 196 25.05 0.08 -3.58
N SER A 197 25.90 -0.80 -4.10
CA SER A 197 27.14 -0.46 -4.78
C SER A 197 27.38 -1.48 -5.88
N LYS A 198 27.37 -1.00 -7.13
CA LYS A 198 27.52 -1.85 -8.32
C LYS A 198 26.59 -3.07 -8.32
N GLY A 199 25.34 -2.85 -7.92
CA GLY A 199 24.32 -3.90 -7.91
C GLY A 199 24.30 -4.79 -6.66
N ASN A 200 25.24 -4.63 -5.73
CA ASN A 200 25.30 -5.41 -4.48
C ASN A 200 24.89 -4.57 -3.28
N LEU A 201 24.21 -5.17 -2.32
CA LEU A 201 23.89 -4.52 -1.05
C LEU A 201 25.16 -4.49 -0.18
N GLU A 202 25.59 -3.31 0.25
CA GLU A 202 26.69 -3.12 1.19
C GLU A 202 26.15 -3.21 2.64
N GLY A 203 26.81 -3.98 3.50
CA GLY A 203 26.51 -4.06 4.93
C GLY A 203 25.42 -5.08 5.31
N LEU A 204 24.79 -4.86 6.48
CA LEU A 204 23.67 -5.66 6.97
C LEU A 204 22.38 -5.18 6.30
N GLY A 205 21.89 -5.94 5.32
CA GLY A 205 20.53 -5.75 4.81
C GLY A 205 19.51 -6.22 5.84
N TYR A 206 18.46 -5.43 6.06
CA TYR A 206 17.34 -5.84 6.89
C TYR A 206 16.39 -6.67 6.03
N CYS A 207 16.21 -7.95 6.39
CA CYS A 207 15.21 -8.84 5.80
C CYS A 207 13.91 -8.70 6.59
N TRP A 208 12.81 -8.53 5.87
CA TRP A 208 11.48 -8.40 6.46
C TRP A 208 10.74 -9.72 6.26
N ILE A 209 10.35 -10.36 7.35
CA ILE A 209 9.41 -11.48 7.30
C ILE A 209 8.16 -11.01 8.03
N THR A 210 7.12 -10.64 7.29
CA THR A 210 5.78 -10.47 7.85
C THR A 210 5.20 -11.85 8.10
N GLY A 211 5.11 -12.21 9.38
CA GLY A 211 4.62 -13.50 9.83
C GLY A 211 5.41 -13.94 11.06
N ILE A 212 4.87 -13.65 12.25
CA ILE A 212 5.38 -14.30 13.45
C ILE A 212 4.87 -15.75 13.39
N PRO A 213 5.76 -16.76 13.34
CA PRO A 213 5.31 -18.14 13.49
C PRO A 213 4.75 -18.27 14.91
N TYR A 214 3.49 -18.69 15.05
CA TYR A 214 2.88 -19.04 16.33
C TYR A 214 2.60 -20.55 16.39
N PRO A 215 3.56 -21.43 16.76
CA PRO A 215 3.39 -22.87 16.66
C PRO A 215 3.17 -23.57 18.02
N HIS A 216 2.65 -22.92 19.07
CA HIS A 216 2.38 -23.65 20.34
C HIS A 216 1.35 -23.01 21.27
N TRP A 217 1.03 -21.73 21.14
CA TRP A 217 0.11 -21.05 22.05
C TRP A 217 -1.36 -21.41 21.81
N PHE A 218 -1.68 -21.97 20.65
CA PHE A 218 -3.05 -22.28 20.22
C PHE A 218 -3.48 -23.73 20.44
N ASP A 219 -2.53 -24.67 20.63
CA ASP A 219 -2.84 -26.07 20.98
C ASP A 219 -3.49 -26.19 22.38
N HIS A 220 -3.36 -25.14 23.19
CA HIS A 220 -3.92 -25.05 24.53
C HIS A 220 -4.83 -23.83 24.65
N GLY A 221 -5.69 -23.61 23.62
CA GLY A 221 -6.64 -22.51 23.53
C GLY A 221 -7.14 -22.09 24.91
N ILE A 222 -6.98 -20.79 25.23
CA ILE A 222 -7.13 -20.24 26.58
C ILE A 222 -8.40 -20.78 27.23
N ASP A 223 -8.24 -21.82 28.06
CA ASP A 223 -9.34 -22.54 28.66
C ASP A 223 -9.62 -21.95 30.04
N LYS A 224 -10.80 -21.32 30.13
CA LYS A 224 -11.65 -21.14 31.32
C LYS A 224 -11.11 -20.26 32.46
N GLY A 225 -11.53 -18.99 32.45
CA GLY A 225 -12.01 -18.37 33.70
C GLY A 225 -11.80 -16.87 33.87
N ASP A 226 -10.84 -16.27 33.17
CA ASP A 226 -10.37 -14.94 33.55
C ASP A 226 -10.83 -13.86 32.57
N TYR A 227 -12.04 -13.37 32.81
CA TYR A 227 -12.58 -12.20 32.14
C TYR A 227 -12.08 -10.92 32.82
N LEU A 228 -11.64 -9.94 32.01
CA LEU A 228 -11.17 -8.64 32.47
C LEU A 228 -12.35 -7.69 32.75
N ASP A 229 -12.39 -7.16 33.98
CA ASP A 229 -13.35 -6.15 34.43
C ASP A 229 -12.77 -4.76 34.09
N LEU A 230 -13.55 -3.93 33.41
CA LEU A 230 -13.20 -2.54 33.13
C LEU A 230 -14.21 -1.73 33.94
N SER A 231 -13.80 -1.11 35.05
CA SER A 231 -14.67 -0.20 35.81
C SER A 231 -14.05 1.18 35.88
N ALA A 232 -14.76 2.20 35.41
CA ALA A 232 -14.59 3.57 35.87
C ALA A 232 -15.48 3.78 37.10
N ALA A 233 -15.00 4.53 38.08
CA ALA A 233 -15.70 4.79 39.34
C ALA A 233 -17.09 5.42 39.08
N GLU A 234 -18.14 4.74 39.59
CA GLU A 234 -19.54 5.15 39.73
C GLU A 234 -20.18 6.02 38.63
N ARG A 235 -21.02 5.38 37.79
CA ARG A 235 -22.23 5.98 37.23
C ARG A 235 -23.33 4.92 37.23
N THR A 236 -24.54 5.29 37.64
CA THR A 236 -25.68 4.36 37.74
C THR A 236 -25.98 3.75 36.36
N VAL A 237 -25.89 2.43 36.25
CA VAL A 237 -26.16 1.70 35.00
C VAL A 237 -27.66 1.79 34.69
N THR A 238 -27.99 2.27 33.49
CA THR A 238 -29.36 2.41 32.96
C THR A 238 -29.48 1.70 31.61
N ASP A 239 -30.69 1.45 31.12
CA ASP A 239 -30.90 0.89 29.76
C ASP A 239 -30.35 1.78 28.63
N THR A 240 -30.03 3.04 28.95
CA THR A 240 -29.38 4.01 28.06
C THR A 240 -27.86 4.07 28.19
N SER A 241 -27.26 3.30 29.12
CA SER A 241 -25.81 3.29 29.31
C SER A 241 -25.10 2.41 28.28
N VAL A 242 -23.97 2.88 27.75
CA VAL A 242 -23.09 2.03 26.95
C VAL A 242 -22.30 1.13 27.89
N ARG A 243 -22.37 -0.17 27.67
CA ARG A 243 -21.56 -1.15 28.39
C ARG A 243 -20.44 -1.66 27.52
N GLY A 244 -19.34 -2.09 28.11
CA GLY A 244 -18.37 -2.86 27.36
C GLY A 244 -17.57 -3.83 28.19
N LYS A 245 -16.83 -4.68 27.49
CA LYS A 245 -15.98 -5.73 28.06
C LYS A 245 -14.80 -5.99 27.14
N PHE A 246 -13.62 -6.13 27.71
CA PHE A 246 -12.44 -6.59 26.98
C PHE A 246 -12.48 -8.11 26.79
N LEU A 247 -12.27 -8.56 25.56
CA LEU A 247 -12.32 -9.97 25.17
C LEU A 247 -10.92 -10.60 25.07
N GLY A 248 -9.86 -9.80 25.12
CA GLY A 248 -8.46 -10.24 25.03
C GLY A 248 -7.76 -9.67 23.79
N GLN A 249 -6.44 -9.46 23.87
CA GLN A 249 -5.61 -8.84 22.83
C GLN A 249 -6.19 -7.55 22.24
N SER A 250 -6.84 -7.60 21.09
CA SER A 250 -7.52 -6.50 20.39
C SER A 250 -9.06 -6.58 20.44
N GLY A 251 -9.59 -7.61 21.10
CA GLY A 251 -11.00 -7.97 21.18
C GLY A 251 -11.79 -7.14 22.19
N PHE A 252 -12.93 -6.58 21.77
CA PHE A 252 -13.83 -5.79 22.60
C PHE A 252 -15.29 -6.09 22.28
N TRP A 253 -16.12 -6.14 23.32
CA TRP A 253 -17.58 -6.19 23.21
C TRP A 253 -18.14 -4.88 23.76
N LEU A 254 -18.99 -4.19 23.00
CA LEU A 254 -19.68 -2.97 23.40
C LEU A 254 -21.18 -3.13 23.19
N GLN A 255 -21.97 -2.87 24.21
CA GLN A 255 -23.42 -2.84 24.13
C GLN A 255 -23.93 -1.42 24.25
N LEU A 256 -24.48 -0.92 23.14
CA LEU A 256 -25.15 0.36 23.02
C LEU A 256 -26.66 0.21 23.29
N PRO A 257 -27.42 1.32 23.44
CA PRO A 257 -28.87 1.25 23.57
C PRO A 257 -29.58 0.54 22.40
N ASP A 258 -29.05 0.72 21.18
CA ASP A 258 -29.69 0.29 19.93
C ASP A 258 -28.93 -0.77 19.14
N ALA A 259 -27.69 -1.11 19.52
CA ALA A 259 -26.91 -2.15 18.88
C ALA A 259 -25.90 -2.76 19.86
N THR A 260 -25.38 -3.93 19.52
CA THR A 260 -24.16 -4.46 20.14
C THR A 260 -23.06 -4.49 19.07
N LEU A 261 -21.87 -4.01 19.42
CA LEU A 261 -20.68 -4.05 18.58
C LEU A 261 -19.67 -5.04 19.18
N ILE A 262 -19.01 -5.80 18.34
CA ILE A 262 -17.84 -6.61 18.70
C ILE A 262 -16.71 -6.16 17.80
N PHE A 263 -15.57 -5.77 18.35
CA PHE A 263 -14.36 -5.47 17.59
C PHE A 263 -13.34 -6.55 17.86
N ASP A 264 -12.90 -7.23 16.80
CA ASP A 264 -12.08 -8.43 16.84
C ASP A 264 -12.62 -9.53 17.75
N CYS A 265 -12.07 -10.73 17.63
CA CYS A 265 -12.41 -11.79 18.56
C CYS A 265 -11.40 -12.91 18.60
N TYR A 266 -10.89 -13.16 19.81
CA TYR A 266 -10.69 -14.50 20.36
C TYR A 266 -10.48 -14.36 21.89
N ILE A 267 -11.06 -15.10 22.85
CA ILE A 267 -11.58 -16.48 22.93
C ILE A 267 -12.61 -16.55 24.09
N GLY A 268 -13.79 -17.15 23.93
CA GLY A 268 -14.66 -17.46 25.07
C GLY A 268 -16.18 -17.34 24.84
N LYS A 269 -16.93 -17.13 25.93
CA LYS A 269 -18.38 -16.85 25.90
C LYS A 269 -18.63 -15.35 25.88
N LEU A 270 -19.46 -14.88 24.94
CA LEU A 270 -19.94 -13.50 24.95
C LEU A 270 -20.69 -13.19 26.26
N PRO A 271 -20.63 -11.95 26.75
CA PRO A 271 -21.55 -11.47 27.77
C PRO A 271 -23.01 -11.69 27.35
N PRO A 272 -23.98 -11.68 28.30
CA PRO A 272 -25.40 -11.66 27.99
C PRO A 272 -25.74 -10.56 26.97
N THR A 273 -25.86 -10.96 25.70
CA THR A 273 -26.01 -10.06 24.57
C THR A 273 -27.47 -10.02 24.16
N ARG A 274 -27.98 -8.81 23.91
CA ARG A 274 -29.37 -8.57 23.52
C ARG A 274 -29.64 -9.12 22.13
N ARG A 275 -30.48 -10.14 22.04
CA ARG A 275 -30.86 -10.78 20.77
C ARG A 275 -31.94 -10.02 20.01
N ASP A 276 -32.65 -9.11 20.69
CA ASP A 276 -33.68 -8.24 20.10
C ASP A 276 -33.10 -7.07 19.29
N LYS A 277 -31.81 -6.75 19.52
CA LYS A 277 -31.08 -5.66 18.87
C LYS A 277 -30.05 -6.20 17.85
N PRO A 278 -29.68 -5.41 16.84
CA PRO A 278 -28.61 -5.75 15.91
C PRO A 278 -27.28 -6.01 16.61
N LEU A 279 -26.56 -7.01 16.13
CA LEU A 279 -25.17 -7.31 16.47
C LEU A 279 -24.28 -7.02 15.25
N ILE A 280 -23.26 -6.18 15.41
CA ILE A 280 -22.29 -5.90 14.36
C ILE A 280 -20.92 -6.36 14.84
N VAL A 281 -20.27 -7.20 14.06
CA VAL A 281 -18.96 -7.75 14.34
C VAL A 281 -17.96 -7.11 13.37
N PHE A 282 -16.93 -6.49 13.90
CA PHE A 282 -15.82 -5.91 13.16
C PHE A 282 -14.63 -6.86 13.29
N ILE A 283 -14.06 -7.28 12.18
CA ILE A 283 -12.82 -8.07 12.13
C ILE A 283 -11.81 -7.17 11.45
N SER A 284 -10.88 -6.60 12.21
CA SER A 284 -9.88 -5.67 11.66
C SER A 284 -8.93 -6.38 10.73
N HIS A 285 -8.58 -7.64 11.07
CA HIS A 285 -7.52 -8.41 10.44
C HIS A 285 -7.85 -9.89 10.35
N MET A 286 -7.35 -10.53 9.29
CA MET A 286 -7.55 -11.96 9.02
C MET A 286 -6.38 -12.82 9.53
N HIS A 287 -5.84 -12.50 10.72
CA HIS A 287 -4.82 -13.28 11.42
C HIS A 287 -5.42 -13.93 12.69
N SER A 288 -4.82 -15.02 13.15
CA SER A 288 -5.37 -15.86 14.24
C SER A 288 -5.52 -15.18 15.60
N ASP A 289 -4.85 -14.04 15.82
CA ASP A 289 -4.91 -13.22 17.03
C ASP A 289 -5.98 -12.13 17.01
N HIS A 290 -6.48 -11.75 15.82
CA HIS A 290 -7.62 -10.83 15.64
C HIS A 290 -8.92 -11.56 15.31
N PHE A 291 -8.80 -12.78 14.76
CA PHE A 291 -9.91 -13.51 14.19
C PHE A 291 -9.91 -15.00 14.59
N ASN A 292 -11.05 -15.43 15.12
CA ASN A 292 -11.41 -16.83 15.28
C ASN A 292 -12.63 -17.19 14.44
N ARG A 293 -12.49 -18.17 13.54
CA ARG A 293 -13.55 -18.67 12.66
C ARG A 293 -14.85 -19.05 13.37
N HIS A 294 -14.80 -19.45 14.65
CA HIS A 294 -16.02 -19.74 15.41
C HIS A 294 -16.92 -18.53 15.66
N ILE A 295 -16.44 -17.29 15.47
CA ILE A 295 -17.30 -16.10 15.59
C ILE A 295 -18.44 -16.11 14.58
N PHE A 296 -18.25 -16.75 13.42
CA PHE A 296 -19.28 -16.89 12.40
C PHE A 296 -20.46 -17.77 12.84
N HIS A 297 -20.28 -18.67 13.83
CA HIS A 297 -21.40 -19.41 14.43
C HIS A 297 -22.42 -18.51 15.17
N LEU A 298 -22.08 -17.24 15.43
CA LEU A 298 -23.06 -16.27 15.94
C LEU A 298 -24.21 -16.06 14.95
N MET A 299 -24.01 -16.32 13.66
CA MET A 299 -25.06 -16.32 12.64
C MET A 299 -26.22 -17.28 12.94
N ASP A 300 -25.94 -18.38 13.66
CA ASP A 300 -26.96 -19.35 14.05
C ASP A 300 -27.79 -18.87 15.25
N SER A 301 -27.27 -17.89 16.00
CA SER A 301 -27.82 -17.45 17.28
C SER A 301 -28.45 -16.05 17.24
N PHE A 302 -28.15 -15.27 16.21
CA PHE A 302 -28.59 -13.88 16.04
C PHE A 302 -29.22 -13.68 14.66
N GLU A 303 -30.50 -13.32 14.64
CA GLU A 303 -31.24 -13.02 13.40
C GLU A 303 -30.72 -11.73 12.74
N LYS A 304 -30.42 -10.70 13.55
CA LYS A 304 -29.91 -9.41 13.09
C LYS A 304 -28.42 -9.31 13.38
N ILE A 305 -27.60 -9.88 12.50
CA ILE A 305 -26.15 -9.85 12.62
C ILE A 305 -25.50 -9.39 11.31
N SER A 306 -24.42 -8.62 11.43
CA SER A 306 -23.59 -8.22 10.30
C SER A 306 -22.11 -8.33 10.67
N PHE A 307 -21.27 -8.68 9.70
CA PHE A 307 -19.83 -8.76 9.82
C PHE A 307 -19.18 -7.73 8.91
N VAL A 308 -18.33 -6.87 9.45
CA VAL A 308 -17.50 -5.93 8.69
C VAL A 308 -16.07 -6.46 8.77
N ILE A 309 -15.50 -6.82 7.63
CA ILE A 309 -14.25 -7.58 7.52
C ILE A 309 -13.23 -6.73 6.78
N GLY A 310 -12.18 -6.31 7.49
CA GLY A 310 -11.07 -5.54 6.94
C GLY A 310 -10.11 -6.41 6.13
N ILE A 311 -9.95 -6.10 4.85
CA ILE A 311 -8.94 -6.71 3.97
C ILE A 311 -8.28 -5.58 3.19
N ASP A 312 -7.14 -5.10 3.69
CA ASP A 312 -6.39 -4.02 3.05
C ASP A 312 -5.19 -4.60 2.29
N SER A 313 -5.42 -4.95 1.02
CA SER A 313 -4.39 -5.54 0.14
C SER A 313 -3.88 -4.53 -0.88
N SER A 314 -2.60 -4.65 -1.25
CA SER A 314 -1.96 -3.71 -2.20
C SER A 314 -2.45 -3.84 -3.65
N SER A 315 -3.20 -4.88 -4.02
CA SER A 315 -3.78 -5.05 -5.35
C SER A 315 -5.21 -5.62 -5.32
N GLU A 316 -6.05 -5.18 -6.26
CA GLU A 316 -7.45 -5.65 -6.36
C GLU A 316 -7.57 -7.17 -6.60
N LYS A 317 -6.53 -7.79 -7.20
CA LYS A 317 -6.47 -9.23 -7.41
C LYS A 317 -6.26 -9.99 -6.10
N ASP A 318 -5.41 -9.49 -5.22
CA ASP A 318 -5.13 -10.10 -3.93
C ASP A 318 -6.36 -10.00 -3.02
N PHE A 319 -7.04 -8.85 -3.03
CA PHE A 319 -8.32 -8.67 -2.34
C PHE A 319 -9.35 -9.72 -2.78
N THR A 320 -9.58 -9.84 -4.10
CA THR A 320 -10.55 -10.79 -4.66
C THR A 320 -10.21 -12.22 -4.27
N TYR A 321 -8.94 -12.59 -4.36
CA TYR A 321 -8.46 -13.91 -4.00
C TYR A 321 -8.70 -14.24 -2.51
N LEU A 322 -8.42 -13.29 -1.60
CA LEU A 322 -8.63 -13.47 -0.17
C LEU A 322 -10.11 -13.62 0.18
N VAL A 323 -10.98 -12.84 -0.47
CA VAL A 323 -12.44 -12.93 -0.32
C VAL A 323 -12.96 -14.29 -0.77
N GLU A 324 -12.66 -14.70 -2.01
CA GLU A 324 -13.11 -15.99 -2.56
C GLU A 324 -12.68 -17.17 -1.67
N ARG A 325 -11.47 -17.08 -1.12
CA ARG A 325 -10.94 -18.10 -0.24
C ARG A 325 -11.68 -18.18 1.09
N LEU A 326 -12.01 -17.04 1.69
CA LEU A 326 -12.78 -17.01 2.94
C LEU A 326 -14.20 -17.55 2.74
N GLU A 327 -14.84 -17.19 1.64
CA GLU A 327 -16.15 -17.73 1.25
C GLU A 327 -16.12 -19.25 1.10
N GLN A 328 -15.03 -19.83 0.56
CA GLN A 328 -14.86 -21.29 0.47
C GLN A 328 -14.70 -21.96 1.84
N GLN A 329 -14.11 -21.28 2.81
CA GLN A 329 -13.76 -21.85 4.12
C GLN A 329 -14.86 -21.72 5.16
N ILE A 330 -15.74 -20.74 5.00
CA ILE A 330 -16.84 -20.46 5.91
C ILE A 330 -18.13 -20.53 5.07
N PRO A 331 -18.72 -21.73 4.92
CA PRO A 331 -19.93 -21.91 4.13
C PRO A 331 -21.07 -21.05 4.70
N GLY A 332 -21.69 -20.23 3.85
CA GLY A 332 -22.79 -19.36 4.26
C GLY A 332 -22.38 -17.94 4.68
N LEU A 333 -21.18 -17.46 4.30
CA LEU A 333 -20.99 -16.02 4.11
C LEU A 333 -22.04 -15.55 3.08
N ASP A 334 -23.01 -14.81 3.58
CA ASP A 334 -24.11 -14.27 2.78
C ASP A 334 -24.07 -12.73 2.83
N ASP A 335 -25.21 -12.11 2.50
CA ASP A 335 -25.42 -10.67 2.50
C ASP A 335 -25.23 -9.99 3.86
N ARG A 336 -24.92 -10.75 4.93
CA ARG A 336 -24.54 -10.23 6.25
C ARG A 336 -23.06 -9.88 6.36
N CYS A 337 -22.21 -10.27 5.41
CA CYS A 337 -20.77 -10.01 5.44
C CYS A 337 -20.35 -8.89 4.47
N PHE A 338 -19.60 -7.93 4.97
CA PHE A 338 -19.17 -6.73 4.26
C PHE A 338 -17.64 -6.63 4.30
N PHE A 339 -16.99 -6.90 3.18
CA PHE A 339 -15.54 -6.74 3.04
C PHE A 339 -15.20 -5.28 2.74
N VAL A 340 -14.24 -4.72 3.45
CA VAL A 340 -13.84 -3.30 3.34
C VAL A 340 -12.33 -3.14 3.27
N LYS A 341 -11.88 -2.14 2.51
CA LYS A 341 -10.49 -1.67 2.45
C LYS A 341 -10.34 -0.27 3.03
N GLY A 342 -9.11 0.17 3.24
CA GLY A 342 -8.83 1.52 3.75
C GLY A 342 -9.46 2.61 2.86
N GLY A 343 -10.30 3.45 3.46
CA GLY A 343 -11.05 4.52 2.77
C GLY A 343 -12.52 4.19 2.52
N ASP A 344 -12.95 2.93 2.67
CA ASP A 344 -14.34 2.55 2.50
C ASP A 344 -15.24 3.08 3.62
N THR A 345 -16.53 3.25 3.31
CA THR A 345 -17.56 3.65 4.27
C THR A 345 -18.79 2.76 4.11
N LEU A 346 -19.31 2.26 5.23
CA LEU A 346 -20.58 1.52 5.30
C LEU A 346 -21.59 2.29 6.14
N ASP A 347 -22.85 2.31 5.70
CA ASP A 347 -23.94 2.96 6.42
C ASP A 347 -25.09 1.97 6.64
N PHE A 348 -25.26 1.56 7.90
CA PHE A 348 -26.37 0.74 8.37
C PHE A 348 -27.50 1.67 8.86
N GLY A 349 -27.99 2.54 7.97
CA GLY A 349 -28.88 3.66 8.29
C GLY A 349 -30.22 3.27 8.94
N ASN A 350 -30.65 2.01 8.81
CA ASN A 350 -31.80 1.45 9.51
C ASN A 350 -31.60 1.28 11.03
N ILE A 351 -30.34 1.26 11.50
CA ILE A 351 -29.97 1.03 12.89
C ILE A 351 -29.02 2.11 13.43
N GLY A 352 -28.75 3.16 12.63
CA GLY A 352 -27.98 4.33 13.05
C GLY A 352 -26.50 4.04 13.30
N VAL A 353 -25.91 3.09 12.56
CA VAL A 353 -24.48 2.77 12.62
C VAL A 353 -23.81 3.13 11.31
N LYS A 354 -22.76 3.96 11.37
CA LYS A 354 -21.92 4.30 10.22
C LYS A 354 -20.47 3.94 10.51
N VAL A 355 -19.82 3.30 9.56
CA VAL A 355 -18.46 2.77 9.68
C VAL A 355 -17.60 3.42 8.63
N GLN A 356 -16.43 3.89 9.02
CA GLN A 356 -15.35 4.26 8.12
C GLN A 356 -14.16 3.34 8.39
N ALA A 357 -13.70 2.64 7.36
CA ALA A 357 -12.48 1.84 7.41
C ALA A 357 -11.28 2.73 7.08
N LEU A 358 -10.23 2.66 7.88
CA LEU A 358 -8.97 3.36 7.66
C LEU A 358 -7.89 2.34 7.29
N PRO A 359 -6.92 2.72 6.43
CA PRO A 359 -5.78 1.84 6.13
C PRO A 359 -5.05 1.44 7.40
N SER A 360 -4.61 0.18 7.48
CA SER A 360 -3.75 -0.30 8.56
C SER A 360 -2.29 -0.38 8.12
N THR A 361 -1.36 -0.41 9.07
CA THR A 361 0.08 -0.58 8.80
C THR A 361 0.45 -1.99 8.30
N ASP A 362 -0.51 -2.91 8.36
CA ASP A 362 -0.49 -4.31 7.95
C ASP A 362 -1.79 -4.68 7.17
N MET A 363 -2.06 -5.96 6.90
CA MET A 363 -3.06 -6.42 5.89
C MET A 363 -4.55 -6.33 6.29
N GLY A 364 -4.95 -5.34 7.08
CA GLY A 364 -6.34 -5.16 7.53
C GLY A 364 -6.69 -3.69 7.72
N THR A 365 -7.69 -3.37 8.54
CA THR A 365 -8.23 -2.00 8.64
C THR A 365 -8.47 -1.57 10.08
N ALA A 366 -8.24 -0.30 10.39
CA ALA A 366 -8.78 0.32 11.59
C ALA A 366 -10.22 0.80 11.35
N PHE A 367 -11.05 0.86 12.39
CA PHE A 367 -12.46 1.24 12.26
C PHE A 367 -12.80 2.49 13.06
N LEU A 368 -13.39 3.48 12.39
CA LEU A 368 -14.05 4.62 13.01
C LEU A 368 -15.57 4.45 12.87
N VAL A 369 -16.24 4.19 13.99
CA VAL A 369 -17.65 3.80 14.04
C VAL A 369 -18.47 4.87 14.75
N ASN A 370 -19.47 5.41 14.07
CA ASN A 370 -20.49 6.25 14.66
C ASN A 370 -21.70 5.37 14.98
N ALA A 371 -22.01 5.18 16.26
CA ALA A 371 -23.12 4.34 16.70
C ALA A 371 -23.72 4.86 18.02
N GLY A 372 -25.04 4.91 18.11
CA GLY A 372 -25.72 5.38 19.34
C GLY A 372 -25.37 6.82 19.73
N GLY A 373 -25.06 7.68 18.75
CA GLY A 373 -24.61 9.05 18.97
C GLY A 373 -23.19 9.18 19.54
N LYS A 374 -22.40 8.10 19.50
CA LYS A 374 -21.01 8.06 19.94
C LYS A 374 -20.07 7.77 18.77
N THR A 375 -18.89 8.38 18.81
CA THR A 375 -17.77 8.06 17.92
C THR A 375 -16.83 7.11 18.63
N ILE A 376 -16.69 5.90 18.10
CA ILE A 376 -15.86 4.81 18.65
C ILE A 376 -14.75 4.51 17.65
N PHE A 377 -13.51 4.45 18.10
CA PHE A 377 -12.36 4.14 17.27
C PHE A 377 -11.70 2.85 17.74
N HIS A 378 -11.55 1.87 16.86
CA HIS A 378 -10.77 0.68 17.11
C HIS A 378 -9.58 0.67 16.16
N ALA A 379 -8.37 0.73 16.70
CA ALA A 379 -7.18 0.88 15.87
C ALA A 379 -6.76 -0.43 15.17
N GLY A 380 -7.27 -1.59 15.57
CA GLY A 380 -6.74 -2.90 15.11
C GLY A 380 -5.22 -2.93 15.18
N ASP A 381 -4.59 -3.38 14.09
CA ASP A 381 -3.13 -3.33 13.91
C ASP A 381 -2.59 -2.03 13.25
N LEU A 382 -3.34 -0.92 13.28
CA LEU A 382 -2.82 0.39 12.92
C LEU A 382 -1.97 0.95 14.07
N TRP A 383 -0.68 0.67 14.02
CA TRP A 383 0.31 1.15 14.99
C TRP A 383 1.69 1.27 14.34
N ILE A 384 2.58 2.04 14.96
CA ILE A 384 3.98 2.11 14.55
C ILE A 384 4.57 0.72 14.79
N GLN A 385 4.92 -0.02 13.74
CA GLN A 385 5.59 -1.31 13.85
C GLN A 385 7.11 -1.14 13.75
N PRO A 386 7.86 -0.87 14.84
CA PRO A 386 9.31 -0.93 14.78
C PRO A 386 9.75 -2.40 14.77
N PHE A 387 9.68 -2.98 13.58
CA PHE A 387 10.28 -4.20 13.03
C PHE A 387 10.48 -5.40 13.95
N SER A 388 9.87 -6.53 13.56
CA SER A 388 10.44 -7.85 13.81
C SER A 388 11.66 -8.05 12.90
N ILE A 389 12.86 -7.82 13.44
CA ILE A 389 14.11 -8.09 12.73
C ILE A 389 14.43 -9.58 12.85
N THR A 390 14.42 -10.28 11.73
CA THR A 390 14.81 -11.70 11.63
C THR A 390 16.03 -11.82 10.74
N SER A 391 16.89 -12.81 11.00
CA SER A 391 17.98 -13.09 10.06
C SER A 391 17.40 -13.58 8.73
N ALA A 392 18.16 -13.44 7.64
CA ALA A 392 17.72 -13.86 6.31
C ALA A 392 17.37 -15.36 6.20
N ASP A 393 17.84 -16.18 7.14
CA ASP A 393 17.51 -17.60 7.26
C ASP A 393 16.39 -17.90 8.28
N GLY A 394 15.65 -16.87 8.72
CA GLY A 394 14.52 -16.98 9.64
C GLY A 394 14.89 -17.36 11.08
N LYS A 395 16.18 -17.33 11.43
CA LYS A 395 16.65 -17.63 12.79
C LYS A 395 16.57 -16.42 13.72
N SER A 396 16.56 -16.70 15.02
CA SER A 396 16.66 -15.67 16.05
C SER A 396 18.00 -14.94 15.93
N ILE A 397 17.95 -13.61 15.81
CA ILE A 397 19.16 -12.79 15.82
C ILE A 397 19.73 -12.77 17.25
N PRO A 398 21.04 -13.02 17.45
CA PRO A 398 21.66 -12.92 18.77
C PRO A 398 21.40 -11.55 19.41
N ALA A 399 21.11 -11.51 20.71
CA ALA A 399 20.72 -10.29 21.42
C ALA A 399 21.73 -9.13 21.29
N GLU A 400 23.03 -9.45 21.26
CA GLU A 400 24.09 -8.46 21.08
C GLU A 400 24.07 -7.83 19.67
N VAL A 401 23.76 -8.63 18.65
CA VAL A 401 23.61 -8.14 17.27
C VAL A 401 22.34 -7.31 17.14
N MET A 402 21.24 -7.73 17.77
CA MET A 402 20.01 -6.93 17.84
C MET A 402 20.23 -5.57 18.50
N LYS A 403 21.06 -5.51 19.54
CA LYS A 403 21.43 -4.26 20.20
C LYS A 403 22.19 -3.34 19.23
N GLN A 404 23.20 -3.85 18.55
CA GLN A 404 23.96 -3.09 17.55
C GLN A 404 23.08 -2.56 16.42
N ILE A 405 22.14 -3.39 15.94
CA ILE A 405 21.15 -2.97 14.94
C ILE A 405 20.30 -1.82 15.47
N ARG A 406 19.72 -1.96 16.67
CA ARG A 406 18.86 -0.94 17.28
C ARG A 406 19.59 0.38 17.55
N GLU A 407 20.91 0.34 17.72
CA GLU A 407 21.77 1.51 17.90
C GLU A 407 22.29 2.10 16.57
N SER A 408 22.01 1.45 15.43
CA SER A 408 22.50 1.90 14.11
C SER A 408 21.71 3.11 13.57
N PRO A 409 22.38 4.03 12.83
CA PRO A 409 21.71 5.12 12.12
C PRO A 409 20.67 4.64 11.11
N GLU A 410 20.93 3.52 10.44
CA GLU A 410 20.03 2.92 9.45
C GLU A 410 18.72 2.48 10.11
N TYR A 411 18.79 1.81 11.26
CA TYR A 411 17.59 1.43 12.01
C TYR A 411 16.78 2.63 12.46
N ALA A 412 17.43 3.72 12.86
CA ALA A 412 16.77 4.97 13.19
C ALA A 412 16.03 5.58 11.99
N GLU A 413 16.63 5.58 10.79
CA GLU A 413 16.00 6.06 9.55
C GLU A 413 14.75 5.23 9.19
N ILE A 414 14.82 3.90 9.32
CA ILE A 414 13.68 3.00 9.05
C ILE A 414 12.55 3.24 10.06
N CYS A 415 12.88 3.40 11.34
CA CYS A 415 11.89 3.73 12.38
C CYS A 415 11.17 5.06 12.07
N GLU A 416 11.89 6.08 11.60
CA GLU A 416 11.28 7.35 11.19
C GLU A 416 10.41 7.18 9.93
N GLY A 417 10.81 6.32 8.99
CA GLY A 417 9.99 5.93 7.85
C GLY A 417 8.62 5.35 8.25
N GLU A 418 8.60 4.41 9.20
CA GLU A 418 7.33 3.83 9.69
C GLU A 418 6.51 4.84 10.49
N ARG A 419 7.15 5.69 11.30
CA ARG A 419 6.44 6.81 11.95
C ARG A 419 5.77 7.70 10.90
N ASN A 420 6.44 7.99 9.79
CA ASN A 420 5.88 8.79 8.70
C ASN A 420 4.71 8.08 8.00
N ARG A 421 4.82 6.79 7.71
CA ARG A 421 3.74 5.99 7.14
C ARG A 421 2.52 5.94 8.08
N PHE A 422 2.77 5.67 9.36
CA PHE A 422 1.74 5.68 10.40
C PHE A 422 1.05 7.05 10.53
N ARG A 423 1.81 8.16 10.47
CA ARG A 423 1.24 9.53 10.45
C ARG A 423 0.33 9.76 9.24
N GLN A 424 0.67 9.23 8.06
CA GLN A 424 -0.18 9.35 6.87
C GLN A 424 -1.50 8.59 7.06
N TYR A 425 -1.45 7.37 7.59
CA TYR A 425 -2.65 6.54 7.77
C TYR A 425 -3.57 7.05 8.89
N THR A 426 -3.00 7.71 9.90
CA THR A 426 -3.76 8.31 11.01
C THR A 426 -4.20 9.75 10.73
N ALA A 427 -3.74 10.38 9.64
CA ALA A 427 -4.12 11.74 9.27
C ALA A 427 -5.65 12.00 9.22
N PRO A 428 -6.50 11.05 8.79
CA PRO A 428 -7.95 11.23 8.85
C PRO A 428 -8.53 11.48 10.25
N LEU A 429 -7.80 11.13 11.31
CA LEU A 429 -8.25 11.30 12.71
C LEU A 429 -7.92 12.68 13.28
N ASN A 430 -7.18 13.53 12.55
CA ASN A 430 -6.74 14.84 13.02
C ASN A 430 -7.92 15.73 13.41
N GLY A 431 -7.97 16.12 14.68
CA GLY A 431 -9.00 17.01 15.25
C GLY A 431 -10.37 16.36 15.40
N ILE A 432 -10.52 15.07 15.11
CA ILE A 432 -11.79 14.36 15.30
C ILE A 432 -12.02 14.12 16.79
N ARG A 433 -13.26 14.33 17.23
CA ARG A 433 -13.71 13.91 18.56
C ARG A 433 -14.07 12.44 18.57
N ILE A 434 -13.43 11.70 19.47
CA ILE A 434 -13.63 10.27 19.68
C ILE A 434 -14.07 10.07 21.13
N ASP A 435 -15.26 9.52 21.32
CA ASP A 435 -15.79 9.28 22.67
C ASP A 435 -15.07 8.11 23.35
N LEU A 436 -14.76 7.05 22.59
CA LEU A 436 -14.05 5.88 23.07
C LEU A 436 -13.06 5.38 22.01
N ALA A 437 -11.79 5.18 22.38
CA ALA A 437 -10.78 4.59 21.51
C ALA A 437 -10.22 3.28 22.09
N MET A 438 -9.91 2.30 21.25
CA MET A 438 -9.11 1.12 21.59
C MET A 438 -7.75 1.28 20.93
N LEU A 439 -6.71 1.53 21.74
CA LEU A 439 -5.41 2.00 21.28
C LEU A 439 -4.29 1.02 21.64
N PRO A 440 -3.34 0.75 20.74
CA PRO A 440 -2.29 -0.23 20.95
C PRO A 440 -1.22 0.31 21.91
N LEU A 441 -0.90 -0.50 22.93
CA LEU A 441 0.18 -0.26 23.90
C LEU A 441 1.01 -1.54 24.00
N ASP A 442 1.97 -1.68 23.08
CA ASP A 442 2.60 -2.97 22.85
C ASP A 442 3.96 -3.11 23.57
N PRO A 443 4.06 -3.96 24.60
CA PRO A 443 5.26 -4.12 25.41
C PRO A 443 6.43 -4.78 24.66
N ARG A 444 6.18 -5.43 23.52
CA ARG A 444 7.21 -6.10 22.72
C ARG A 444 8.26 -5.11 22.20
N PHE A 445 7.90 -3.82 22.12
CA PHE A 445 8.76 -2.74 21.61
C PHE A 445 9.47 -1.95 22.71
N GLY A 446 9.36 -2.37 23.97
CA GLY A 446 10.02 -1.73 25.10
C GLY A 446 9.68 -0.24 25.15
N ASN A 447 10.69 0.64 25.12
CA ASN A 447 10.50 2.08 25.25
C ASN A 447 9.67 2.72 24.13
N ASN A 448 9.59 2.09 22.95
CA ASN A 448 8.78 2.60 21.82
C ASN A 448 7.33 2.09 21.87
N GLY A 449 7.00 1.16 22.77
CA GLY A 449 5.65 0.59 22.90
C GLY A 449 4.53 1.62 23.04
N PRO A 450 4.73 2.75 23.76
CA PRO A 450 3.72 3.80 23.89
C PRO A 450 3.55 4.72 22.68
N ASP A 451 4.49 4.73 21.73
CA ASP A 451 4.58 5.79 20.71
C ASP A 451 3.30 5.93 19.89
N SER A 452 2.71 4.79 19.48
CA SER A 452 1.46 4.75 18.70
C SER A 452 0.31 5.34 19.49
N MET A 453 0.13 4.93 20.74
CA MET A 453 -0.89 5.43 21.64
C MET A 453 -0.75 6.93 21.87
N LEU A 454 0.45 7.41 22.18
CA LEU A 454 0.72 8.81 22.42
C LEU A 454 0.45 9.67 21.18
N HIS A 455 0.80 9.17 19.99
CA HIS A 455 0.48 9.83 18.72
C HIS A 455 -1.04 10.00 18.55
N TYR A 456 -1.84 8.95 18.73
CA TYR A 456 -3.31 9.05 18.67
C TYR A 456 -3.87 10.10 19.63
N LEU A 457 -3.38 10.10 20.87
CA LEU A 457 -3.79 11.05 21.90
C LEU A 457 -3.38 12.50 21.60
N SER A 458 -2.39 12.69 20.73
CA SER A 458 -1.91 14.01 20.30
C SER A 458 -2.67 14.59 19.12
N ILE A 459 -3.25 13.74 18.26
CA ILE A 459 -3.90 14.17 17.02
C ILE A 459 -5.42 14.27 17.12
N ALA A 460 -6.05 13.53 18.05
CA ALA A 460 -7.51 13.46 18.19
C ALA A 460 -8.00 13.88 19.59
N ASP A 461 -9.22 14.44 19.64
CA ASP A 461 -9.91 14.74 20.91
C ASP A 461 -10.56 13.46 21.46
N ILE A 462 -9.72 12.62 22.07
CA ILE A 462 -10.13 11.34 22.65
C ILE A 462 -10.61 11.55 24.08
N SER A 463 -11.89 11.28 24.34
CA SER A 463 -12.51 11.45 25.66
C SER A 463 -12.10 10.34 26.64
N ALA A 464 -12.12 9.09 26.17
CA ALA A 464 -11.64 7.92 26.92
C ALA A 464 -11.01 6.90 25.98
N TYR A 465 -10.07 6.09 26.48
CA TYR A 465 -9.46 5.03 25.69
C TYR A 465 -9.11 3.80 26.51
N ILE A 466 -9.04 2.63 25.85
CA ILE A 466 -8.66 1.34 26.43
C ILE A 466 -7.37 0.85 25.74
N PRO A 467 -6.33 0.46 26.48
CA PRO A 467 -5.13 -0.14 25.90
C PRO A 467 -5.42 -1.55 25.36
N MET A 468 -4.83 -1.88 24.21
CA MET A 468 -4.82 -3.23 23.62
C MET A 468 -3.39 -3.66 23.26
N HIS A 469 -3.22 -4.92 22.82
CA HIS A 469 -1.91 -5.51 22.48
C HIS A 469 -0.94 -5.59 23.66
N LEU A 470 -1.45 -5.88 24.86
CA LEU A 470 -0.62 -6.00 26.07
C LEU A 470 0.10 -7.35 26.17
N TRP A 471 -0.26 -8.37 25.37
CA TRP A 471 0.41 -9.68 25.33
C TRP A 471 0.68 -10.29 26.70
N GLU A 472 -0.31 -10.21 27.60
CA GLU A 472 -0.23 -10.67 29.00
C GLU A 472 0.83 -9.95 29.89
N ASN A 473 1.57 -8.99 29.35
CA ASN A 473 2.49 -8.15 30.11
C ASN A 473 1.77 -6.90 30.62
N PHE A 474 0.83 -7.12 31.55
CA PHE A 474 0.04 -6.05 32.15
C PHE A 474 0.85 -5.11 33.04
N SER A 475 2.03 -5.52 33.52
CA SER A 475 2.95 -4.61 34.25
C SER A 475 3.40 -3.42 33.40
N PHE A 476 3.43 -3.57 32.07
CA PHE A 476 3.76 -2.46 31.17
C PHE A 476 2.75 -1.30 31.26
N LEU A 477 1.51 -1.60 31.63
CA LEU A 477 0.50 -0.58 31.88
C LEU A 477 0.88 0.30 33.08
N ASP A 478 1.40 -0.29 34.15
CA ASP A 478 1.82 0.45 35.34
C ASP A 478 3.01 1.37 35.03
N ASP A 479 3.94 0.90 34.19
CA ASP A 479 5.08 1.69 33.74
C ASP A 479 4.63 2.86 32.85
N PHE A 480 3.71 2.62 31.93
CA PHE A 480 3.09 3.68 31.12
C PHE A 480 2.38 4.71 32.01
N ILE A 481 1.61 4.29 33.01
CA ILE A 481 0.90 5.21 33.92
C ILE A 481 1.87 6.11 34.68
N LYS A 482 3.00 5.56 35.13
CA LYS A 482 4.03 6.33 35.84
C LYS A 482 4.71 7.33 34.91
N ALA A 483 5.00 6.92 33.67
CA ALA A 483 5.66 7.76 32.68
C ALA A 483 4.74 8.87 32.15
N GLU A 484 3.46 8.56 31.93
CA GLU A 484 2.50 9.40 31.21
C GLU A 484 1.22 9.66 32.04
N PRO A 485 1.32 10.33 33.21
CA PRO A 485 0.21 10.47 34.15
C PRO A 485 -0.98 11.27 33.58
N GLU A 486 -0.74 12.21 32.66
CA GLU A 486 -1.81 12.97 32.01
C GLU A 486 -2.58 12.15 30.98
N ALA A 487 -1.89 11.31 30.20
CA ALA A 487 -2.54 10.35 29.31
C ALA A 487 -3.39 9.36 30.12
N ALA A 488 -2.83 8.85 31.22
CA ALA A 488 -3.49 7.88 32.09
C ALA A 488 -4.82 8.36 32.70
N LYS A 489 -5.08 9.68 32.79
CA LYS A 489 -6.36 10.22 33.30
C LYS A 489 -7.57 9.84 32.45
N ARG A 490 -7.38 9.68 31.15
CA ARG A 490 -8.43 9.31 30.18
C ARG A 490 -8.45 7.80 29.91
N MET A 491 -7.53 7.06 30.51
CA MET A 491 -7.38 5.63 30.27
C MET A 491 -8.35 4.81 31.12
N ILE A 492 -9.10 3.94 30.47
CA ILE A 492 -9.91 2.90 31.09
C ILE A 492 -9.01 1.67 31.24
N LYS A 493 -8.68 1.32 32.49
CA LYS A 493 -7.71 0.27 32.81
C LYS A 493 -8.35 -1.13 32.81
N PRO A 494 -7.74 -2.14 32.14
CA PRO A 494 -8.11 -3.56 32.31
C PRO A 494 -7.77 -4.08 33.72
N VAL A 495 -8.73 -4.74 34.39
CA VAL A 495 -8.57 -5.36 35.73
C VAL A 495 -8.65 -6.89 35.65
N LEU A 496 -7.64 -7.60 36.19
CA LEU A 496 -7.57 -9.07 36.23
C LEU A 496 -8.16 -9.65 37.52
N ASN A 497 -8.87 -10.79 37.39
CA ASN A 497 -9.62 -11.53 38.41
C ASN A 497 -8.82 -11.96 39.67
N GLY A 498 -8.51 -11.02 40.57
CA GLY A 498 -8.30 -11.30 42.00
C GLY A 498 -7.15 -12.27 42.37
N ARG A 499 -6.23 -12.59 41.46
CA ARG A 499 -4.98 -13.30 41.76
C ARG A 499 -3.80 -12.34 41.69
N ASN A 500 -2.88 -12.48 42.65
CA ASN A 500 -1.73 -11.59 42.84
C ASN A 500 -0.88 -11.43 41.56
N ALA A 501 -0.97 -10.29 40.90
CA ALA A 501 0.20 -9.65 40.30
C ALA A 501 0.89 -8.79 41.40
N PRO A 502 2.23 -8.68 41.41
CA PRO A 502 2.95 -8.10 42.54
C PRO A 502 2.60 -6.61 42.74
N SER A 503 1.90 -6.33 43.83
CA SER A 503 1.87 -5.06 44.57
C SER A 503 1.76 -3.73 43.79
N SER A 504 0.52 -3.23 43.59
CA SER A 504 0.00 -2.07 44.35
C SER A 504 -1.41 -1.59 43.89
N GLY A 505 -2.46 -2.16 44.49
CA GLY A 505 -3.53 -1.36 45.13
C GLY A 505 -4.76 -0.81 44.36
N VAL A 506 -5.84 -1.63 44.27
CA VAL A 506 -7.31 -1.44 44.61
C VAL A 506 -8.15 -0.31 43.89
N LEU A 507 -9.46 -0.37 43.48
CA LEU A 507 -10.78 -0.89 44.01
C LEU A 507 -11.87 -1.00 42.90
N ARG A 508 -12.62 -2.12 42.79
CA ARG A 508 -14.03 -2.46 43.21
C ARG A 508 -15.22 -1.84 42.43
N CYS A 509 -16.01 -2.72 41.81
CA CYS A 509 -17.33 -2.52 41.20
C CYS A 509 -18.46 -2.51 42.26
N THR A 510 -19.54 -1.74 42.04
CA THR A 510 -20.71 -1.63 42.95
C THR A 510 -21.94 -2.45 42.52
N ASP A 511 -21.96 -3.13 41.37
CA ASP A 511 -23.12 -3.94 40.91
C ASP A 511 -22.91 -5.47 40.93
N GLY A 512 -21.67 -5.93 41.18
CA GLY A 512 -21.30 -7.34 41.22
C GLY A 512 -21.27 -8.06 39.86
N LYS A 513 -21.30 -7.35 38.71
CA LYS A 513 -21.42 -7.95 37.35
C LYS A 513 -20.34 -7.56 36.32
N GLY A 514 -19.47 -6.58 36.58
CA GLY A 514 -18.22 -6.35 35.82
C GLY A 514 -18.37 -5.67 34.45
N TYR A 515 -19.01 -4.49 34.39
CA TYR A 515 -19.18 -3.67 33.17
C TYR A 515 -18.69 -2.23 33.40
N PHE A 516 -18.20 -1.54 32.35
CA PHE A 516 -18.02 -0.08 32.37
C PHE A 516 -19.26 0.66 31.84
N SER A 517 -19.42 1.94 32.21
CA SER A 517 -20.39 2.87 31.62
C SER A 517 -19.74 4.23 31.34
N PHE A 518 -20.12 4.90 30.23
CA PHE A 518 -19.60 6.21 29.86
C PHE A 518 -20.69 7.21 29.44
#